data_AF-A0A257LF24-F1
#
_entry.id   AF-A0A257LF24-F1
#
_cell.length_a   1.000
_cell.length_b   1.000
_cell.length_c   1.000
_cell.angle_alpha   90.00
_cell.angle_beta   90.00
_cell.angle_gamma   90.00
#
_symmetry.space_group_name_H-M   'P 1'
#
loop_
_entity.id
_entity.type
_entity.pdbx_description
1 polymer ?
#
loop_
_entity_poly.entity_id
_entity_poly.type
_entity_poly.pdbx_seq_one_letter_code
_entity_poly.pdbx_strand_id
1 'polypeptide(L)' 'GEIIGGSQREERLDVLREGMALHHLDEKAYWWYLDLRRYGTVPHAGFGLGFERMLMFVTGVANIRDVIPFARTPGTADF' A
#
# COMPACT_ATOMS: atom_id res chain seq x y z
N GLY A 1 -0.24 -17.33 -0.79
CA GLY A 1 0.04 -16.44 -1.94
C GLY A 1 0.80 -15.24 -1.46
N GLU A 2 0.83 -14.12 -2.21
CA GLU A 2 1.61 -12.91 -1.87
C GLU A 2 1.59 -12.55 -0.37
N ILE A 3 2.76 -12.29 0.21
CA ILE A 3 2.98 -11.89 1.62
C ILE A 3 3.53 -10.47 1.67
N ILE A 4 4.43 -10.13 0.74
CA ILE A 4 5.06 -8.82 0.59
C ILE A 4 4.83 -8.33 -0.84
N GLY A 5 4.45 -7.06 -0.95
CA GLY A 5 4.37 -6.32 -2.20
C GLY A 5 5.21 -5.05 -2.08
N GLY A 6 5.97 -4.70 -3.12
CA GLY A 6 6.83 -3.53 -3.11
C GLY A 6 7.13 -2.99 -4.49
N SER A 7 7.65 -1.78 -4.55
CA SER A 7 8.10 -1.17 -5.79
C SER A 7 9.13 -0.07 -5.53
N GLN A 8 9.93 0.22 -6.54
CA GLN A 8 10.51 1.55 -6.67
C GLN A 8 9.38 2.55 -6.95
N ARG A 9 9.49 3.75 -6.41
CA ARG A 9 8.51 4.81 -6.63
C ARG A 9 9.03 5.72 -7.73
N GLU A 10 8.13 6.16 -8.59
CA GLU A 10 8.48 7.14 -9.63
C GLU A 10 8.83 8.47 -8.96
N GLU A 11 10.10 8.86 -9.09
CA GLU A 11 10.64 10.10 -8.54
C GLU A 11 10.58 11.28 -9.53
N ARG A 12 10.41 11.03 -10.82
CA ARG A 12 10.35 12.06 -11.86
C ARG A 12 8.93 12.60 -11.98
N LEU A 13 8.77 13.91 -11.79
CA LEU A 13 7.46 14.55 -11.65
C LEU A 13 6.61 14.47 -12.93
N ASP A 14 7.24 14.63 -14.09
CA ASP A 14 6.62 14.52 -15.41
C ASP A 14 6.08 13.11 -15.66
N VAL A 15 6.91 12.09 -15.45
CA VAL A 15 6.52 10.68 -15.63
C VAL A 15 5.43 10.28 -14.63
N LEU A 16 5.52 10.75 -13.38
CA LEU A 16 4.48 10.52 -12.37
C LEU A 16 3.13 11.11 -12.81
N ARG A 17 3.11 12.32 -13.37
CA ARG A 17 1.88 12.94 -13.89
C ARG A 17 1.28 12.19 -15.06
N GLU A 18 2.11 11.72 -15.99
CA GLU A 18 1.66 10.88 -17.10
C GLU A 18 1.00 9.59 -16.58
N GLY A 19 1.61 8.93 -15.60
CA GLY A 19 1.04 7.76 -14.95
C GLY A 19 -0.27 8.06 -14.22
N MET A 20 -0.35 9.20 -13.52
CA MET A 20 -1.59 9.63 -12.87
C MET A 20 -2.72 9.88 -13.87
N ALA A 21 -2.41 10.52 -15.01
CA ALA A 21 -3.38 10.76 -16.08
C ALA A 21 -3.87 9.45 -16.70
N LEU A 22 -2.97 8.48 -16.93
CA LEU A 22 -3.30 7.15 -17.44
C LEU A 22 -4.25 6.39 -16.50
N HIS A 23 -4.07 6.54 -15.19
CA HIS A 23 -4.90 5.89 -14.18
C HIS A 23 -6.08 6.76 -13.68
N HIS A 24 -6.34 7.89 -14.33
CA HIS A 24 -7.44 8.82 -14.02
C HIS A 24 -7.45 9.32 -12.56
N LEU A 25 -6.26 9.62 -12.01
CA LEU A 25 -6.10 10.16 -10.67
C LEU A 25 -6.17 11.70 -10.67
N ASP A 26 -6.89 12.28 -9.71
CA ASP A 26 -6.99 13.75 -9.57
C ASP A 26 -5.73 14.35 -8.94
N GLU A 27 -4.94 15.07 -9.73
CA GLU A 27 -3.73 15.76 -9.23
C GLU A 27 -4.02 16.69 -8.06
N LYS A 28 -5.20 17.32 -7.98
CA LYS A 28 -5.52 18.24 -6.88
C LYS A 28 -5.68 17.50 -5.56
N ALA A 29 -6.17 16.26 -5.55
CA ALA A 29 -6.24 15.44 -4.33
C ALA A 29 -4.84 15.02 -3.84
N TYR A 30 -3.87 14.92 -4.76
CA TYR A 30 -2.51 14.45 -4.51
C TYR A 30 -1.44 15.56 -4.56
N TRP A 31 -1.83 16.83 -4.49
CA TRP A 31 -0.91 17.97 -4.63
C TRP A 31 0.33 17.84 -3.72
N TRP A 32 0.12 17.44 -2.47
CA TRP A 32 1.17 17.27 -1.46
C TRP A 32 2.12 16.11 -1.82
N TYR A 33 1.62 15.07 -2.48
CA TYR A 33 2.42 13.92 -2.90
C TYR A 33 3.30 14.25 -4.11
N LEU A 34 2.79 15.11 -5.02
CA LEU A 34 3.56 15.66 -6.13
C LEU A 34 4.67 16.59 -5.65
N ASP A 35 4.43 17.36 -4.59
CA ASP A 35 5.43 18.27 -4.02
C ASP A 35 6.64 17.53 -3.43
N LEU A 36 6.47 16.27 -3.00
CA LEU A 36 7.60 15.39 -2.64
C LEU A 36 8.59 15.21 -3.79
N ARG A 37 8.15 15.39 -5.05
CA ARG A 37 9.00 15.27 -6.24
C ARG A 37 9.63 16.62 -6.66
N ARG A 38 9.19 17.75 -6.11
CA ARG A 38 9.63 19.09 -6.52
C ARG A 38 10.87 19.59 -5.80
N TYR A 39 11.05 19.20 -4.53
CA TYR A 39 12.03 19.81 -3.64
C TYR A 39 13.07 18.80 -3.17
N GLY A 40 13.98 18.41 -4.06
CA GLY A 40 15.08 17.48 -3.72
C GLY A 40 14.65 16.02 -3.63
N THR A 41 13.86 15.57 -4.61
CA THR A 41 13.48 14.15 -4.75
C THR A 41 14.69 13.26 -4.99
N VAL A 42 14.56 11.98 -4.66
CA VAL A 42 15.60 10.97 -4.81
C VAL A 42 15.00 9.66 -5.33
N PRO A 43 15.78 8.79 -5.99
CA PRO A 43 15.36 7.43 -6.24
C PRO A 43 15.08 6.72 -4.90
N HIS A 44 13.86 6.22 -4.72
CA HIS A 44 13.44 5.58 -3.48
C HIS A 44 12.53 4.38 -3.75
N ALA A 45 12.63 3.37 -2.90
CA ALA A 45 11.85 2.15 -2.98
C ALA A 45 11.31 1.76 -1.60
N GLY A 46 10.25 0.97 -1.58
CA GLY A 46 9.68 0.46 -0.35
C GLY A 46 8.73 -0.70 -0.60
N PHE A 47 8.34 -1.37 0.48
CA PHE A 47 7.42 -2.50 0.45
C PHE A 47 6.45 -2.44 1.62
N GLY A 48 5.36 -3.19 1.50
CA GLY A 48 4.40 -3.45 2.57
C GLY A 48 4.34 -4.95 2.86
N LEU A 49 4.09 -5.28 4.12
CA LEU A 49 3.92 -6.64 4.61
C LEU A 49 2.51 -6.75 5.22
N GLY A 50 1.72 -7.73 4.75
CA GLY A 50 0.47 -8.06 5.43
C GLY A 50 0.75 -8.82 6.71
N PHE A 51 0.64 -8.16 7.87
CA PHE A 51 1.01 -8.74 9.15
C PHE A 51 0.22 -10.00 9.49
N GLU A 52 -1.10 -10.00 9.32
CA GLU A 52 -1.96 -11.16 9.54
C GLU A 52 -1.63 -12.29 8.56
N ARG A 53 -1.27 -11.98 7.31
CA ARG A 53 -0.84 -12.99 6.33
C ARG A 53 0.50 -13.63 6.70
N MET A 54 1.42 -12.85 7.29
CA MET A 54 2.65 -13.38 7.87
C MET A 54 2.33 -14.31 9.03
N LEU A 55 1.42 -13.94 9.93
CA LEU A 55 0.99 -14.78 11.04
C LEU A 55 0.36 -16.10 10.56
N MET A 56 -0.52 -16.05 9.56
CA MET A 56 -1.08 -17.26 8.93
C MET A 56 0.02 -18.18 8.39
N PHE A 57 1.04 -17.61 7.74
CA PHE A 57 2.15 -18.37 7.17
C PHE A 57 2.99 -19.08 8.25
N VAL A 58 3.33 -18.39 9.35
CA VAL A 58 4.17 -18.97 10.41
C VAL A 58 3.40 -19.90 11.36
N THR A 59 2.09 -19.72 11.50
CA THR A 59 1.24 -20.53 12.39
C THR A 59 0.55 -21.69 11.68
N GLY A 60 0.46 -21.66 10.34
CA GLY A 60 -0.30 -22.64 9.55
C GLY A 60 -1.83 -22.45 9.58
N VAL A 61 -2.31 -21.39 10.24
CA VAL A 61 -3.75 -21.07 10.32
C VAL A 61 -4.27 -20.62 8.95
N ALA A 62 -5.37 -21.25 8.51
CA ALA A 62 -5.90 -21.05 7.16
C ALA A 62 -6.82 -19.81 7.01
N ASN A 63 -7.44 -19.33 8.09
CA ASN A 63 -8.38 -18.21 8.07
C ASN A 63 -7.75 -16.97 8.71
N ILE A 64 -7.80 -15.84 8.00
CA ILE A 64 -7.21 -14.57 8.46
C ILE A 64 -7.88 -14.02 9.73
N ARG A 65 -9.12 -14.45 10.02
CA ARG A 65 -9.85 -14.03 11.23
C ARG A 65 -9.29 -14.67 12.50
N ASP A 66 -8.61 -15.81 12.38
CA ASP A 66 -8.14 -16.61 13.50
C ASP A 66 -6.71 -16.21 13.93
N VAL A 67 -6.10 -15.25 13.23
CA VAL A 67 -4.76 -14.70 13.53
C VAL A 67 -4.81 -13.26 14.05
N ILE A 68 -6.02 -12.73 14.30
CA ILE A 68 -6.24 -11.40 14.90
C ILE A 68 -7.26 -11.55 16.03
N PRO A 69 -7.06 -10.91 17.21
CA PRO A 69 -7.96 -11.11 18.35
C PRO A 69 -9.42 -10.73 18.09
N PHE A 70 -9.65 -9.63 17.36
CA PHE A 70 -10.97 -9.08 17.11
C PHE A 70 -11.12 -8.75 15.62
N ALA A 71 -11.47 -9.75 14.82
CA ALA A 71 -11.58 -9.59 13.38
C ALA A 71 -12.67 -8.56 13.01
N ARG A 72 -12.44 -7.81 11.94
CA ARG A 72 -13.41 -6.87 11.37
C ARG A 72 -13.73 -7.30 9.94
N THR A 73 -15.01 -7.57 9.69
CA THR A 73 -15.52 -7.97 8.38
C THR A 73 -16.84 -7.27 8.07
N PRO A 74 -17.27 -7.19 6.80
CA PRO A 74 -18.57 -6.61 6.48
C PRO A 74 -19.69 -7.23 7.32
N GLY A 75 -20.42 -6.40 8.06
CA GLY A 75 -21.49 -6.84 8.98
C GLY A 75 -21.03 -7.33 10.37
N THR A 76 -19.74 -7.24 10.72
CA THR A 76 -19.23 -7.67 12.03
C THR A 76 -18.20 -6.69 12.58
N ALA A 77 -18.51 -6.12 13.76
CA ALA A 77 -17.64 -5.19 14.48
C ALA A 77 -17.64 -5.39 16.01
N ASP A 78 -18.06 -6.57 16.47
CA ASP A 78 -18.11 -6.96 17.88
C ASP A 78 -16.73 -7.42 18.40
N PHE A 79 -16.63 -7.78 19.67
CA PHE A 79 -15.41 -8.34 20.27
C PHE A 79 -15.48 -9.87 20.22
#